data_AF-A0A6V7J2A6-F1
#
_entry.id   AF-A0A6V7J2A6-F1
#
_cell.length_a   1.000
_cell.length_b   1.000
_cell.length_c   1.000
_cell.angle_alpha   90.00
_cell.angle_beta   90.00
_cell.angle_gamma   90.00
#
_symmetry.space_group_name_H-M   'P 1'
#
loop_
_entity.id
_entity.type
_entity.pdbx_description
1 polymer ?
#
loop_
_entity_poly.entity_id
_entity_poly.type
_entity_poly.pdbx_seq_one_letter_code
_entity_poly.pdbx_strand_id
1 'polypeptide(L)'
;MVLATLAMGKADCWATTLSLYTSMMMSVLLHSSALWGIEYLDILKIKQLEYFKMYLFLPRSTRALTSRLELGIDKVVVKAVGQAFNWLQEVLEMPKDRLPRRCLNKLLRLANNPVDNIPRYNWISQLNTS
;
A
#
# COMPACT_ATOMS: atom_id res chain seq x y z
N MET A 1 -3.24 6.62 -22.87
CA MET A 1 -1.81 6.98 -22.88
C MET A 1 -0.91 5.90 -22.27
N VAL A 2 -1.18 5.41 -21.05
CA VAL A 2 -0.34 4.38 -20.37
C VAL A 2 -0.32 3.00 -21.07
N LEU A 3 -1.43 2.60 -21.72
CA LEU A 3 -1.49 1.32 -22.44
C LEU A 3 -0.65 1.32 -23.73
N ALA A 4 -0.56 2.46 -24.42
CA ALA A 4 0.27 2.60 -25.63
C ALA A 4 1.77 2.55 -25.29
N THR A 5 2.18 3.10 -24.16
CA THR A 5 3.56 3.02 -23.67
C THR A 5 3.95 1.60 -23.25
N LEU A 6 3.02 0.81 -22.72
CA LEU A 6 3.26 -0.61 -22.39
C LEU A 6 3.37 -1.47 -23.65
N ALA A 7 2.54 -1.22 -24.66
CA ALA A 7 2.59 -1.91 -25.95
C ALA A 7 3.89 -1.64 -26.71
N MET A 8 4.43 -0.42 -26.65
CA MET A 8 5.73 -0.08 -27.24
C MET A 8 6.92 -0.72 -26.49
N GLY A 9 6.74 -1.09 -25.22
CA GLY A 9 7.79 -1.65 -24.37
C GLY A 9 8.02 -3.16 -24.48
N LYS A 10 7.33 -3.88 -25.38
CA LYS A 10 7.30 -5.36 -25.42
C LYS A 10 6.94 -5.97 -24.05
N ALA A 11 6.05 -5.33 -23.30
CA ALA A 11 5.52 -5.86 -22.04
C ALA A 11 4.46 -6.96 -22.27
N ASP A 12 4.71 -7.87 -23.23
CA ASP A 12 3.82 -9.00 -23.52
C ASP A 12 3.92 -10.10 -22.45
N CYS A 13 4.95 -10.05 -21.62
CA CYS A 13 5.10 -10.97 -20.50
C CYS A 13 4.32 -10.48 -19.27
N TRP A 14 3.37 -11.28 -18.81
CA TRP A 14 2.60 -11.06 -17.58
C TRP A 14 3.48 -10.73 -16.36
N ALA A 15 4.65 -11.37 -16.26
CA ALA A 15 5.60 -11.13 -15.18
C ALA A 15 6.14 -9.69 -15.18
N THR A 16 6.39 -9.10 -16.35
CA THR A 16 6.86 -7.73 -16.49
C THR A 16 5.79 -6.73 -16.07
N THR A 17 4.54 -6.94 -16.50
CA THR A 17 3.40 -6.11 -16.09
C THR A 17 3.18 -6.14 -14.59
N LEU A 18 3.24 -7.34 -13.99
CA LEU A 18 3.11 -7.50 -12.54
C LEU A 18 4.25 -6.82 -11.79
N SER A 19 5.49 -6.90 -12.30
CA SER A 19 6.67 -6.25 -11.70
C SER A 19 6.57 -4.73 -11.75
N LEU A 20 6.15 -4.16 -12.89
CA LEU A 20 5.92 -2.72 -13.07
C LEU A 20 4.83 -2.22 -12.12
N TYR A 21 3.70 -2.94 -12.09
CA TYR A 21 2.59 -2.63 -11.18
C TYR A 21 3.05 -2.67 -9.72
N THR A 22 3.75 -3.74 -9.33
CA THR A 22 4.28 -3.90 -7.97
C THR A 22 5.24 -2.76 -7.63
N SER A 23 6.15 -2.38 -8.53
CA SER A 23 7.10 -1.29 -8.30
C SER A 23 6.41 0.06 -8.13
N MET A 24 5.39 0.34 -8.94
CA MET A 24 4.58 1.56 -8.82
C MET A 24 3.81 1.59 -7.49
N MET A 25 3.14 0.49 -7.15
CA MET A 25 2.42 0.37 -5.87
C MET A 25 3.36 0.46 -4.68
N MET A 26 4.54 -0.18 -4.73
CA MET A 26 5.54 -0.08 -3.67
C MET A 26 6.01 1.35 -3.46
N SER A 27 6.25 2.10 -4.53
CA SER A 27 6.63 3.52 -4.41
C SER A 27 5.53 4.34 -3.70
N VAL A 28 4.27 4.16 -4.12
CA VAL A 28 3.12 4.82 -3.50
C VAL A 28 2.90 4.37 -2.06
N LEU A 29 3.08 3.08 -1.76
CA LEU A 29 2.87 2.50 -0.44
C LEU A 29 3.99 2.84 0.51
N LEU A 30 5.26 2.86 0.09
CA LEU A 30 6.35 3.37 0.94
C LEU A 30 6.11 4.83 1.31
N HIS A 31 5.72 5.65 0.33
CA HIS A 31 5.42 7.06 0.60
C HIS A 31 4.21 7.24 1.52
N SER A 32 3.15 6.48 1.29
CA SER A 32 1.91 6.53 2.07
C SER A 32 2.01 5.82 3.42
N SER A 33 2.92 4.85 3.59
CA SER A 33 3.08 4.07 4.83
C SER A 33 3.53 4.92 6.00
N ALA A 34 4.34 5.94 5.72
CA ALA A 34 4.76 6.93 6.70
C ALA A 34 3.59 7.76 7.27
N LEU A 35 2.43 7.74 6.61
CA LEU A 35 1.32 8.64 6.91
C LEU A 35 -0.01 7.90 7.20
N TRP A 36 -0.37 6.81 6.50
CA TRP A 36 -1.71 6.17 6.58
C TRP A 36 -1.74 4.66 6.19
N GLY A 37 -0.60 3.98 6.01
CA GLY A 37 -0.50 2.80 5.10
C GLY A 37 -1.36 1.56 5.37
N ILE A 38 -1.89 1.36 6.58
CA ILE A 38 -2.56 0.11 6.95
C ILE A 38 -4.09 0.19 6.78
N GLU A 39 -4.70 1.35 7.05
CA GLU A 39 -6.15 1.55 6.88
C GLU A 39 -6.59 1.44 5.41
N TYR A 40 -5.73 1.86 4.50
CA TYR A 40 -6.03 1.89 3.07
C TYR A 40 -5.80 0.55 2.37
N LEU A 41 -5.45 -0.53 3.09
CA LEU A 41 -5.20 -1.83 2.47
C LEU A 41 -6.43 -2.39 1.75
N ASP A 42 -7.64 -2.13 2.26
CA ASP A 42 -8.87 -2.59 1.61
C ASP A 42 -9.21 -1.75 0.37
N ILE A 43 -8.97 -0.44 0.44
CA ILE A 43 -9.09 0.46 -0.71
C ILE A 43 -8.07 0.08 -1.78
N LEU A 44 -6.85 -0.27 -1.38
CA LEU A 44 -5.78 -0.74 -2.26
C LEU A 44 -6.19 -2.03 -2.99
N LYS A 45 -6.75 -3.02 -2.28
CA LYS A 45 -7.26 -4.27 -2.90
C LYS A 45 -8.31 -3.98 -3.96
N ILE A 46 -9.25 -3.05 -3.68
CA ILE A 46 -10.30 -2.67 -4.63
C ILE A 46 -9.69 -1.99 -5.85
N LYS A 47 -8.79 -1.03 -5.66
CA LYS A 47 -8.13 -0.30 -6.75
C LYS A 47 -7.21 -1.18 -7.59
N GLN A 48 -6.53 -2.14 -6.98
CA GLN A 48 -5.75 -3.15 -7.67
C GLN A 48 -6.65 -4.00 -8.58
N LEU A 49 -7.79 -4.45 -8.07
CA LEU A 49 -8.75 -5.23 -8.84
C LEU A 49 -9.32 -4.41 -10.01
N GLU A 50 -9.68 -3.15 -9.79
CA GLU A 50 -10.16 -2.24 -10.85
C GLU A 50 -9.11 -2.03 -11.95
N TYR A 51 -7.84 -1.84 -11.56
CA TYR A 51 -6.73 -1.71 -12.50
C TYR A 51 -6.59 -2.94 -13.39
N PHE A 52 -6.57 -4.14 -12.80
CA PHE A 52 -6.43 -5.37 -13.59
C PHE A 52 -7.67 -5.69 -14.42
N LYS A 53 -8.88 -5.36 -13.95
CA LYS A 53 -10.09 -5.46 -14.76
C LYS A 53 -10.02 -4.56 -15.99
N MET A 54 -9.52 -3.33 -15.83
CA MET A 54 -9.31 -2.43 -16.96
C MET A 54 -8.21 -2.92 -17.89
N TYR A 55 -7.10 -3.42 -17.36
CA TYR A 55 -5.96 -3.94 -18.13
C TYR A 55 -6.33 -5.16 -18.98
N LEU A 56 -7.10 -6.09 -18.40
CA LEU A 56 -7.53 -7.33 -19.06
C LEU A 56 -8.87 -7.19 -19.80
N PHE A 57 -9.41 -5.97 -19.90
CA PHE A 57 -10.73 -5.72 -20.51
C PHE A 57 -11.86 -6.58 -19.92
N LEU A 58 -11.76 -6.91 -18.63
CA LEU A 58 -12.75 -7.73 -17.93
C LEU A 58 -14.04 -6.90 -17.67
N PRO A 59 -15.23 -7.50 -17.84
CA PRO A 59 -16.49 -6.87 -17.47
C PRO A 59 -16.50 -6.44 -16.00
N ARG A 60 -17.13 -5.31 -15.69
CA ARG A 60 -17.29 -4.83 -14.31
C ARG A 60 -17.97 -5.86 -13.40
N SER A 61 -18.89 -6.64 -13.96
CA SER A 61 -19.63 -7.75 -13.32
C SER A 61 -18.78 -8.96 -12.93
N THR A 62 -17.52 -9.03 -13.38
CA THR A 62 -16.63 -10.15 -13.04
C THR A 62 -16.45 -10.22 -11.52
N ARG A 63 -16.75 -11.39 -10.94
CA ARG A 63 -16.71 -11.61 -9.50
C ARG A 63 -15.32 -11.31 -8.95
N ALA A 64 -15.27 -10.53 -7.87
CA ALA A 64 -14.03 -10.08 -7.24
C ALA A 64 -13.21 -11.25 -6.68
N LEU A 65 -13.86 -12.28 -6.13
CA LEU A 65 -13.19 -13.43 -5.53
C LEU A 65 -12.35 -14.22 -6.54
N THR A 66 -12.94 -14.58 -7.68
CA THR A 66 -12.26 -15.34 -8.74
C THR A 66 -11.10 -14.55 -9.33
N SER A 67 -11.33 -13.27 -9.58
CA SER A 67 -10.29 -12.37 -10.10
C SER A 67 -9.12 -12.24 -9.12
N ARG A 68 -9.37 -12.16 -7.81
CA ARG A 68 -8.31 -12.02 -6.79
C ARG A 68 -7.40 -13.24 -6.71
N LEU A 69 -7.99 -14.44 -6.76
CA LEU A 69 -7.26 -15.71 -6.76
C LEU A 69 -6.37 -15.85 -7.99
N GLU A 70 -6.93 -15.62 -9.17
CA GLU A 70 -6.22 -15.72 -10.46
C GLU A 70 -5.11 -14.67 -10.58
N LEU A 71 -5.36 -13.44 -10.13
CA LEU A 71 -4.42 -12.31 -10.28
C LEU A 71 -3.36 -12.24 -9.17
N GLY A 72 -3.45 -13.08 -8.13
CA GLY A 72 -2.51 -13.08 -7.01
C GLY A 72 -2.49 -11.77 -6.23
N ILE A 73 -3.61 -11.03 -6.20
CA ILE A 73 -3.74 -9.71 -5.56
C ILE A 73 -3.29 -9.76 -4.10
N ASP A 74 -3.65 -10.83 -3.38
CA ASP A 74 -3.32 -10.99 -1.97
C ASP A 74 -1.80 -11.06 -1.74
N LYS A 75 -1.02 -11.60 -2.69
CA LYS A 75 0.45 -11.67 -2.58
C LYS A 75 1.09 -10.27 -2.63
N VAL A 76 0.56 -9.38 -3.46
CA VAL A 76 1.06 -8.00 -3.58
C VAL A 76 0.76 -7.20 -2.32
N VAL A 77 -0.44 -7.37 -1.76
CA VAL A 77 -0.83 -6.72 -0.49
C VAL A 77 0.06 -7.21 0.65
N VAL A 78 0.28 -8.51 0.77
CA VAL A 78 1.18 -9.07 1.79
C VAL A 78 2.60 -8.54 1.63
N LYS A 79 3.11 -8.47 0.41
CA LYS A 79 4.44 -7.89 0.14
C LYS A 79 4.51 -6.41 0.52
N ALA A 80 3.46 -5.65 0.24
CA ALA A 80 3.39 -4.24 0.60
C ALA A 80 3.35 -4.03 2.11
N VAL A 81 2.55 -4.82 2.81
CA VAL A 81 2.48 -4.81 4.28
C VAL A 81 3.84 -5.18 4.88
N GLY A 82 4.49 -6.23 4.36
CA GLY A 82 5.83 -6.63 4.80
C GLY A 82 6.87 -5.52 4.63
N GLN A 83 6.86 -4.81 3.49
CA GLN A 83 7.77 -3.67 3.32
C GLN A 83 7.43 -2.48 4.21
N ALA A 84 6.15 -2.21 4.48
CA ALA A 84 5.75 -1.17 5.42
C ALA A 84 6.24 -1.46 6.85
N PHE A 85 6.16 -2.72 7.28
CA PHE A 85 6.73 -3.15 8.57
C PHE A 85 8.26 -3.06 8.59
N ASN A 86 8.94 -3.47 7.52
CA ASN A 86 10.39 -3.34 7.43
C ASN A 86 10.82 -1.87 7.52
N TRP A 87 10.14 -0.96 6.80
CA TRP A 87 10.39 0.47 6.90
C TRP A 87 10.15 0.99 8.33
N LEU A 88 9.07 0.56 8.98
CA LEU A 88 8.80 0.96 10.36
C LEU A 88 9.93 0.49 11.30
N GLN A 89 10.41 -0.74 11.14
CA GLN A 89 11.55 -1.27 11.88
C GLN A 89 12.81 -0.42 11.64
N GLU A 90 13.13 -0.12 10.39
CA GLU A 90 14.27 0.75 10.06
C GLU A 90 14.14 2.12 10.74
N VAL A 91 12.95 2.73 10.72
CA VAL A 91 12.70 4.01 11.42
C VAL A 91 12.86 3.87 12.93
N LEU A 92 12.47 2.75 13.53
CA LEU A 92 12.69 2.48 14.96
C LEU A 92 14.18 2.33 15.30
N GLU A 93 14.99 1.82 14.38
CA GLU A 93 16.44 1.70 14.55
C GLU A 93 17.19 3.02 14.30
N MET A 94 16.58 3.98 13.61
CA MET A 94 17.19 5.29 13.34
C MET A 94 17.44 6.13 14.61
N PRO A 95 18.52 6.94 14.63
CA PRO A 95 18.76 7.95 15.67
C PRO A 95 17.58 8.92 15.83
N LYS A 96 17.36 9.36 17.07
CA LYS A 96 16.22 10.23 17.44
C LYS A 96 16.20 11.58 16.71
N ASP A 97 17.33 12.02 16.17
CA ASP A 97 17.47 13.29 15.47
C ASP A 97 16.97 13.24 14.02
N ARG A 98 16.81 12.03 13.46
CA ARG A 98 16.30 11.82 12.10
C ARG A 98 14.82 12.17 12.04
N LEU A 99 14.41 12.90 10.99
CA LEU A 99 13.02 13.34 10.80
C LEU A 99 11.97 12.22 10.88
N PRO A 100 12.15 11.04 10.22
CA PRO A 100 11.16 9.97 10.31
C PRO A 100 10.92 9.48 11.75
N ARG A 101 12.01 9.36 12.53
CA ARG A 101 11.97 8.96 13.94
C ARG A 101 11.28 10.02 14.81
N ARG A 102 11.50 11.31 14.53
CA ARG A 102 10.82 12.42 15.22
C ARG A 102 9.31 12.43 14.93
N CYS A 103 8.92 12.23 13.67
CA CYS A 103 7.51 12.16 13.27
C CYS A 103 6.80 10.98 13.96
N LEU A 104 7.42 9.79 13.91
CA LEU A 104 6.88 8.60 14.57
C LEU A 104 6.73 8.80 16.09
N ASN A 105 7.73 9.37 16.76
CA ASN A 105 7.66 9.68 18.18
C ASN A 105 6.55 10.70 18.53
N LYS A 106 6.30 11.67 17.64
CA LYS A 106 5.20 12.63 17.83
C LYS A 106 3.84 11.95 17.68
N LEU A 107 3.67 11.08 16.69
CA LEU A 107 2.44 10.29 16.50
C LEU A 107 2.16 9.37 17.70
N LEU A 108 3.19 8.70 18.23
CA LEU A 108 3.08 7.87 19.45
C LEU A 108 2.67 8.70 20.68
N ARG A 109 3.26 9.89 20.85
CA ARG A 109 2.88 10.80 21.94
C ARG A 109 1.44 11.27 21.82
N LEU A 110 0.99 11.58 20.60
CA LEU A 110 -0.40 11.95 20.34
C LEU A 110 -1.36 10.77 20.56
N ALA A 111 -0.96 9.55 20.21
CA ALA A 111 -1.77 8.35 20.44
C ALA A 111 -2.00 8.09 21.94
N ASN A 112 -1.00 8.36 22.77
CA ASN A 112 -1.06 8.19 24.21
C ASN A 112 -1.83 9.32 24.95
N ASN A 113 -2.15 10.43 24.28
CA ASN A 113 -2.93 11.52 24.87
C ASN A 113 -4.33 11.57 24.26
N PRO A 114 -5.37 11.02 24.91
CA PRO A 114 -6.71 10.92 24.33
C PRO A 114 -7.37 12.27 24.04
N VAL A 115 -6.90 13.36 24.66
CA VAL A 115 -7.45 14.72 24.46
C VAL A 115 -7.04 15.30 23.09
N ASP A 116 -5.81 15.03 22.65
CA ASP A 116 -5.27 15.56 21.39
C ASP A 116 -5.30 14.53 20.26
N ASN A 117 -5.69 13.28 20.57
CA ASN A 117 -5.73 12.20 19.62
C ASN A 117 -7.01 12.29 18.78
N ILE A 118 -6.86 12.61 17.50
CA ILE A 118 -7.94 12.42 16.52
C ILE A 118 -7.66 11.09 15.81
N PRO A 119 -8.38 9.99 16.12
CA PRO A 119 -8.07 8.66 15.61
C PRO A 119 -8.07 8.57 14.09
N ARG A 120 -8.88 9.41 13.42
CA ARG A 120 -8.93 9.55 11.97
C ARG A 120 -7.60 9.96 11.33
N TYR A 121 -6.77 10.72 12.04
CA TYR A 121 -5.49 11.24 11.52
C TYR A 121 -4.27 10.59 12.18
N ASN A 122 -4.49 9.72 13.16
CA ASN A 122 -3.41 9.01 13.85
C ASN A 122 -3.58 7.50 13.67
N TRP A 123 -3.00 6.99 12.59
CA TRP A 123 -3.06 5.57 12.24
C TRP A 123 -2.47 4.65 13.32
N ILE A 124 -1.55 5.14 14.16
CA ILE A 124 -0.99 4.37 15.28
C ILE A 124 -2.08 4.05 16.31
N SER A 125 -2.96 5.01 16.59
CA SER A 125 -4.09 4.81 17.49
C SER A 125 -5.07 3.76 16.98
N GLN A 126 -5.19 3.64 15.65
CA GLN A 126 -6.07 2.66 15.01
C GLN A 126 -5.54 1.22 15.12
N LEU A 127 -4.22 1.04 15.19
CA LEU A 127 -3.60 -0.27 15.38
C LEU A 127 -3.90 -0.88 16.75
N ASN A 128 -4.06 -0.06 17.78
CA ASN A 128 -4.36 -0.52 19.15
C ASN A 128 -5.83 -0.91 19.35
N THR A 129 -6.72 -0.58 18.41
CA THR A 129 -8.17 -0.87 18.47
C THR A 129 -8.59 -2.14 17.74
N SER A 130 -7.65 -2.96 17.26
CA SER A 130 -7.92 -4.27 16.62
C SER A 130 -7.77 -5.43 17.60
#